data_AF-A0A7K6NUM1-F1
#
_entry.id   AF-A0A7K6NUM1-F1
#
_cell.length_a   1.000
_cell.length_b   1.000
_cell.length_c   1.000
_cell.angle_alpha   90.00
_cell.angle_beta   90.00
_cell.angle_gamma   90.00
#
_symmetry.space_group_name_H-M   'P 1'
#
loop_
_entity.id
_entity.type
_entity.pdbx_description
1 polymer ?
#
loop_
_entity_poly.entity_id
_entity_poly.type
_entity_poly.pdbx_seq_one_letter_code
_entity_poly.pdbx_strand_id
1 'polypeptide(L)'
;GVITFSGEDYKLLGVDLSELSELERALEEAGLDKDIPTLFIAEVVLTYMENSRSDAVIRWVAARFSRVCFLLYEQMHPEDPFGRVMQQHFSQMNSTLNSLAQYPDCEAQQRRFFEEGWTECSVMDMNEFFTCCTPEDEQKRVQSLEPFDEYEEWHLKCSHYFVLTASKGMEPCWTPLLPNMTVPRRDGPVRTAGSIPAAACPVRSETSGLRRYGHHSVLIKPNVILTTGGFGEEDGRHCRMRNFHVLMKHAGCWKAGSVRQEHHDQRWDERLYHTVSCLSNSLALVVGGRSSPSSPGLGMLWLKFPETCGASQPEDVTVELVSVQPAAGPAALRWRHSTTEVTFKGEKYLFLYGGRSATEPVLASWCFLHTRDLSCAAIAVEGPGPGGRHSHSACSWRGGALIAGGLGAAEQPLGSVFFLRELDHGFRWQAVETHPALIPRYSHTAHVHDGKLLLVGGVWLQSSSVPGVTVVDLITGLCVDYTINVEHLEWPLMLHNHSSVFLSNEKELLLIGGGGNCFSFGTHLNPEPVSLYLSNILASH
;
A
#
# COMPACT_ATOMS: atom_id res chain seq x y z
N GLY A 1 -31.00 10.66 33.48
CA GLY A 1 -29.94 9.68 33.79
C GLY A 1 -29.45 9.96 35.18
N VAL A 2 -28.94 8.95 35.88
CA VAL A 2 -28.35 9.20 37.20
C VAL A 2 -27.04 9.98 36.99
N ILE A 3 -26.87 11.13 37.66
CA ILE A 3 -25.57 11.81 37.73
C ILE A 3 -24.63 10.88 38.48
N THR A 4 -23.63 10.36 37.77
CA THR A 4 -22.68 9.40 38.33
C THR A 4 -21.53 10.13 39.04
N PHE A 5 -21.20 11.34 38.58
CA PHE A 5 -20.17 12.20 39.20
C PHE A 5 -20.38 13.68 38.81
N SER A 6 -20.08 14.61 39.73
CA SER A 6 -20.14 16.06 39.49
C SER A 6 -18.96 16.77 40.15
N GLY A 7 -18.22 17.56 39.36
CA GLY A 7 -17.26 18.58 39.79
C GLY A 7 -17.74 19.98 39.42
N GLU A 8 -16.85 20.97 39.51
CA GLU A 8 -17.13 22.38 39.17
C GLU A 8 -17.35 22.55 37.65
N ASP A 9 -16.38 22.08 36.84
CA ASP A 9 -16.39 22.23 35.37
C ASP A 9 -16.65 20.90 34.62
N TYR A 10 -17.02 19.84 35.33
CA TYR A 10 -17.18 18.50 34.75
C TYR A 10 -18.33 17.73 35.37
N LYS A 11 -19.14 17.07 34.54
CA LYS A 11 -20.23 16.19 34.97
C LYS A 11 -20.21 14.90 34.17
N LEU A 12 -20.39 13.76 34.84
CA LEU A 12 -20.52 12.44 34.23
C LEU A 12 -21.94 11.94 34.41
N LEU A 13 -22.62 11.66 33.30
CA LEU A 13 -24.02 11.24 33.26
C LEU A 13 -24.11 9.83 32.68
N GLY A 14 -24.81 8.92 33.37
CA GLY A 14 -25.19 7.62 32.81
C GLY A 14 -26.48 7.74 32.00
N VAL A 15 -26.36 7.64 30.67
CA VAL A 15 -27.49 7.78 29.73
C VAL A 15 -27.27 6.88 28.52
N ASP A 16 -28.32 6.21 28.05
CA ASP A 16 -28.35 5.59 26.74
C ASP A 16 -28.65 6.66 25.67
N LEU A 17 -27.71 6.86 24.74
CA LEU A 17 -27.85 7.87 23.68
C LEU A 17 -29.02 7.61 22.74
N SER A 18 -29.57 6.40 22.70
CA SER A 18 -30.77 6.10 21.93
C SER A 18 -32.08 6.52 22.61
N GLU A 19 -32.05 6.83 23.91
CA GLU A 19 -33.19 7.28 24.69
C GLU A 19 -33.18 8.81 24.86
N LEU A 20 -33.46 9.53 23.77
CA LEU A 20 -33.32 11.00 23.70
C LEU A 20 -34.09 11.76 24.80
N SER A 21 -35.25 11.26 25.21
CA SER A 21 -36.02 11.88 26.31
C SER A 21 -35.28 11.80 27.64
N GLU A 22 -34.55 10.71 27.88
CA GLU A 22 -33.74 10.55 29.09
C GLU A 22 -32.45 11.35 29.03
N LEU A 23 -31.85 11.46 27.84
CA LEU A 23 -30.70 12.32 27.58
C LEU A 23 -31.03 13.78 27.85
N GLU A 24 -32.15 14.27 27.33
CA GLU A 24 -32.60 15.63 27.55
C GLU A 24 -32.84 15.91 29.04
N ARG A 25 -33.59 15.03 29.72
CA ARG A 25 -33.82 15.14 31.17
C ARG A 25 -32.49 15.17 31.94
N ALA A 26 -31.56 14.28 31.61
CA ALA A 26 -30.26 14.20 32.30
C ALA A 26 -29.44 15.49 32.14
N LEU A 27 -29.40 16.05 30.93
CA LEU A 27 -28.67 17.27 30.64
C LEU A 27 -29.30 18.49 31.31
N GLU A 28 -30.63 18.57 31.36
CA GLU A 28 -31.36 19.63 32.06
C GLU A 28 -31.15 19.55 33.59
N GLU A 29 -31.24 18.36 34.18
CA GLU A 29 -30.93 18.13 35.60
C GLU A 29 -29.46 18.45 35.92
N ALA A 30 -28.57 18.26 34.94
CA ALA A 30 -27.17 18.67 35.02
C ALA A 30 -26.96 20.18 34.78
N GLY A 31 -28.01 20.96 34.51
CA GLY A 31 -27.94 22.42 34.35
C GLY A 31 -27.33 22.86 33.02
N LEU A 32 -27.45 22.06 31.96
CA LEU A 32 -27.00 22.46 30.62
C LEU A 32 -27.85 23.63 30.10
N ASP A 33 -27.19 24.74 29.78
CA ASP A 33 -27.78 25.87 29.07
C ASP A 33 -27.69 25.65 27.55
N LYS A 34 -28.83 25.75 26.86
CA LYS A 34 -28.98 25.46 25.42
C LYS A 34 -28.72 26.70 24.54
N ASP A 35 -28.65 27.88 25.16
CA ASP A 35 -28.48 29.16 24.47
C ASP A 35 -27.02 29.60 24.35
N ILE A 36 -26.10 28.90 25.01
CA ILE A 36 -24.66 29.16 24.92
C ILE A 36 -23.98 28.31 23.83
N PRO A 37 -22.86 28.78 23.26
CA PRO A 37 -22.05 28.00 22.32
C PRO A 37 -21.71 26.62 22.89
N THR A 38 -22.13 25.58 22.19
CA THR A 38 -21.91 24.18 22.62
C THR A 38 -21.10 23.43 21.57
N LEU A 39 -20.13 22.63 22.03
CA LEU A 39 -19.42 21.65 21.20
C LEU A 39 -19.88 20.25 21.59
N PHE A 40 -20.45 19.52 20.64
CA PHE A 40 -20.77 18.11 20.79
C PHE A 40 -19.66 17.27 20.13
N ILE A 41 -19.10 16.30 20.85
CA ILE A 41 -18.02 15.44 20.35
C ILE A 41 -18.49 13.99 20.38
N ALA A 42 -18.40 13.31 19.25
CA ALA A 42 -18.56 11.86 19.14
C ALA A 42 -17.33 11.26 18.46
N GLU A 43 -16.55 10.50 19.22
CA GLU A 43 -15.33 9.84 18.73
C GLU A 43 -15.56 8.33 18.74
N VAL A 44 -15.87 7.77 17.56
CA VAL A 44 -16.20 6.35 17.38
C VAL A 44 -17.35 5.91 18.30
N VAL A 45 -18.50 6.59 18.18
CA VAL A 45 -19.66 6.36 19.06
C VAL A 45 -20.92 6.06 18.25
N LEU A 46 -21.34 6.98 17.37
CA LEU A 46 -22.57 6.88 16.60
C LEU A 46 -22.51 5.72 15.61
N THR A 47 -21.32 5.37 15.13
CA THR A 47 -21.07 4.25 14.21
C THR A 47 -21.65 2.92 14.70
N TYR A 48 -21.69 2.69 16.02
CA TYR A 48 -22.22 1.46 16.60
C TYR A 48 -23.73 1.47 16.81
N MET A 49 -24.38 2.63 16.73
CA MET A 49 -25.83 2.73 16.90
C MET A 49 -26.54 2.41 15.59
N GLU A 50 -27.76 1.86 15.66
CA GLU A 50 -28.65 1.79 14.50
C GLU A 50 -28.75 3.17 13.83
N ASN A 51 -28.72 3.23 12.49
CA ASN A 51 -28.73 4.48 11.74
C ASN A 51 -29.87 5.40 12.18
N SER A 52 -31.10 4.85 12.31
CA SER A 52 -32.28 5.59 12.75
C SER A 52 -32.10 6.29 14.11
N ARG A 53 -31.39 5.63 15.05
CA ARG A 53 -31.12 6.14 16.41
C ARG A 53 -30.01 7.19 16.40
N SER A 54 -28.91 6.94 15.66
CA SER A 54 -27.82 7.92 15.56
C SER A 54 -28.25 9.18 14.79
N ASP A 55 -29.05 9.04 13.75
CA ASP A 55 -29.65 10.17 13.03
C ASP A 55 -30.55 11.00 13.95
N ALA A 56 -31.33 10.33 14.81
CA ALA A 56 -32.15 11.02 15.79
C ALA A 56 -31.31 11.82 16.80
N VAL A 57 -30.13 11.34 17.22
CA VAL A 57 -29.18 12.11 18.05
C VAL A 57 -28.70 13.35 17.30
N ILE A 58 -28.23 13.20 16.06
CA ILE A 58 -27.72 14.31 15.23
C ILE A 58 -28.81 15.39 15.05
N ARG A 59 -30.04 14.97 14.72
CA ARG A 59 -31.22 15.83 14.58
C ARG A 59 -31.56 16.53 15.88
N TRP A 60 -31.55 15.79 16.99
CA TRP A 60 -31.89 16.31 18.31
C TRP A 60 -30.92 17.42 18.72
N VAL A 61 -29.60 17.24 18.50
CA VAL A 61 -28.61 18.29 18.75
C VAL A 61 -28.90 19.52 17.89
N ALA A 62 -29.10 19.36 16.57
CA ALA A 62 -29.41 20.49 15.69
C ALA A 62 -30.70 21.22 16.09
N ALA A 63 -31.72 20.50 16.57
CA ALA A 63 -32.99 21.08 16.97
C ALA A 63 -32.92 21.82 18.31
N ARG A 64 -32.07 21.36 19.23
CA ARG A 64 -32.13 21.80 20.63
C ARG A 64 -31.21 22.96 20.98
N PHE A 65 -30.14 23.16 20.21
CA PHE A 65 -29.17 24.22 20.43
C PHE A 65 -29.24 25.27 19.33
N SER A 66 -29.26 26.54 19.71
CA SER A 66 -29.27 27.67 18.77
C SER A 66 -27.88 27.97 18.20
N ARG A 67 -26.82 27.65 18.96
CA ARG A 67 -25.41 27.85 18.61
C ARG A 67 -24.62 26.59 18.96
N VAL A 68 -24.36 25.75 17.97
CA VAL A 68 -23.69 24.46 18.21
C VAL A 68 -22.71 24.08 17.10
N CYS A 69 -21.66 23.38 17.50
CA CYS A 69 -20.75 22.65 16.62
C CYS A 69 -20.78 21.16 16.97
N PHE A 70 -20.74 20.30 15.97
CA PHE A 70 -20.58 18.85 16.11
C PHE A 70 -19.21 18.46 15.57
N LEU A 71 -18.43 17.71 16.34
CA LEU A 71 -17.21 17.05 15.91
C LEU A 71 -17.42 15.53 15.92
N LEU A 72 -17.24 14.91 14.77
CA LEU A 72 -17.40 13.47 14.59
C LEU A 72 -16.09 12.87 14.04
N TYR A 73 -15.60 11.79 14.65
CA TYR A 73 -14.48 11.00 14.13
C TYR A 73 -14.87 9.52 14.09
N GLU A 74 -15.04 8.95 12.91
CA GLU A 74 -15.54 7.58 12.73
C GLU A 74 -14.96 6.91 11.47
N GLN A 75 -15.28 5.63 11.30
CA GLN A 75 -14.86 4.82 10.16
C GLN A 75 -15.64 5.12 8.89
N MET A 76 -15.03 4.84 7.73
CA MET A 76 -15.67 4.86 6.41
C MET A 76 -15.08 3.80 5.46
N HIS A 77 -15.61 3.75 4.24
CA HIS A 77 -15.21 2.88 3.13
C HIS A 77 -15.28 1.37 3.45
N PRO A 78 -16.50 0.83 3.64
CA PRO A 78 -16.70 -0.58 4.03
C PRO A 78 -16.30 -1.60 2.95
N GLU A 79 -16.31 -1.21 1.67
CA GLU A 79 -16.34 -2.16 0.56
C GLU A 79 -14.98 -2.60 0.03
N ASP A 80 -13.93 -1.81 0.29
CA ASP A 80 -12.60 -2.13 -0.20
C ASP A 80 -11.95 -3.27 0.63
N PRO A 81 -10.85 -3.89 0.16
CA PRO A 81 -10.16 -4.94 0.89
C PRO A 81 -9.91 -4.65 2.38
N PHE A 82 -9.43 -3.45 2.72
CA PHE A 82 -9.14 -3.06 4.10
C PHE A 82 -10.42 -2.81 4.88
N GLY A 83 -11.40 -2.13 4.28
CA GLY A 83 -12.74 -1.93 4.85
C GLY A 83 -13.42 -3.24 5.21
N ARG A 84 -13.25 -4.29 4.41
CA ARG A 84 -13.82 -5.62 4.68
C ARG A 84 -13.15 -6.30 5.87
N VAL A 85 -11.82 -6.22 6.01
CA VAL A 85 -11.10 -6.73 7.19
C VAL A 85 -11.56 -5.98 8.44
N MET A 86 -11.66 -4.65 8.37
CA MET A 86 -12.17 -3.81 9.46
C MET A 86 -13.59 -4.22 9.89
N GLN A 87 -14.53 -4.35 8.94
CA GLN A 87 -15.90 -4.75 9.25
C GLN A 87 -15.99 -6.15 9.88
N GLN A 88 -15.19 -7.11 9.38
CA GLN A 88 -15.14 -8.46 9.94
C GLN A 88 -14.67 -8.44 11.40
N HIS A 89 -13.62 -7.67 11.71
CA HIS A 89 -13.08 -7.53 13.06
C HIS A 89 -14.15 -7.02 14.05
N PHE A 90 -14.81 -5.90 13.73
CA PHE A 90 -15.86 -5.35 14.58
C PHE A 90 -17.09 -6.26 14.71
N SER A 91 -17.44 -6.98 13.65
CA SER A 91 -18.52 -7.97 13.70
C SER A 91 -18.18 -9.14 14.64
N GLN A 92 -16.94 -9.63 14.62
CA GLN A 92 -16.48 -10.71 15.52
C GLN A 92 -16.46 -10.29 16.99
N MET A 93 -16.28 -9.00 17.28
CA MET A 93 -16.32 -8.44 18.63
C MET A 93 -17.75 -8.08 19.10
N ASN A 94 -18.79 -8.36 18.31
CA ASN A 94 -20.18 -7.94 18.57
C ASN A 94 -20.34 -6.40 18.65
N SER A 95 -19.54 -5.66 17.89
CA SER A 95 -19.56 -4.19 17.82
C SER A 95 -19.67 -3.71 16.38
N THR A 96 -20.66 -4.24 15.64
CA THR A 96 -20.90 -3.92 14.23
C THR A 96 -20.97 -2.42 13.96
N LEU A 97 -20.27 -1.97 12.92
CA LEU A 97 -20.26 -0.58 12.44
C LEU A 97 -21.51 -0.29 11.60
N ASN A 98 -22.66 -0.12 12.27
CA ASN A 98 -23.96 0.10 11.67
C ASN A 98 -24.02 1.33 10.74
N SER A 99 -23.33 2.42 11.08
CA SER A 99 -23.35 3.65 10.27
C SER A 99 -22.94 3.40 8.81
N LEU A 100 -22.00 2.47 8.56
CA LEU A 100 -21.46 2.20 7.23
C LEU A 100 -22.49 1.66 6.23
N ALA A 101 -23.60 1.09 6.70
CA ALA A 101 -24.64 0.55 5.84
C ALA A 101 -25.39 1.63 5.03
N GLN A 102 -25.50 2.85 5.56
CA GLN A 102 -26.16 3.98 4.89
C GLN A 102 -25.21 5.15 4.62
N TYR A 103 -24.15 5.28 5.42
CA TYR A 103 -23.20 6.39 5.37
C TYR A 103 -21.76 5.87 5.14
N PRO A 104 -21.47 5.29 3.96
CA PRO A 104 -20.22 4.58 3.70
C PRO A 104 -19.02 5.48 3.42
N ASP A 105 -19.22 6.78 3.17
CA ASP A 105 -18.16 7.71 2.76
C ASP A 105 -18.42 9.13 3.26
N CYS A 106 -17.43 10.01 3.04
CA CYS A 106 -17.49 11.43 3.37
C CYS A 106 -18.73 12.12 2.79
N GLU A 107 -19.08 11.86 1.53
CA GLU A 107 -20.20 12.53 0.86
C GLU A 107 -21.53 12.14 1.51
N ALA A 108 -21.71 10.86 1.82
CA ALA A 108 -22.89 10.36 2.52
C ALA A 108 -23.00 10.93 3.94
N GLN A 109 -21.90 11.03 4.69
CA GLN A 109 -21.89 11.66 6.01
C GLN A 109 -22.20 13.17 5.93
N GLN A 110 -21.69 13.86 4.91
CA GLN A 110 -21.99 15.28 4.74
C GLN A 110 -23.48 15.50 4.43
N ARG A 111 -24.06 14.70 3.52
CA ARG A 111 -25.50 14.74 3.22
C ARG A 111 -26.33 14.46 4.47
N ARG A 112 -25.96 13.44 5.24
CA ARG A 112 -26.61 13.08 6.52
C ARG A 112 -26.75 14.29 7.43
N PHE A 113 -25.68 15.02 7.71
CA PHE A 113 -25.75 16.19 8.61
C PHE A 113 -26.65 17.30 8.04
N PHE A 114 -26.61 17.57 6.74
CA PHE A 114 -27.51 18.56 6.14
C PHE A 114 -28.99 18.14 6.24
N GLU A 115 -29.30 16.88 5.96
CA GLU A 115 -30.65 16.32 6.10
C GLU A 115 -31.16 16.38 7.55
N GLU A 116 -30.24 16.26 8.52
CA GLU A 116 -30.53 16.35 9.95
C GLU A 116 -30.53 17.77 10.53
N GLY A 117 -30.55 18.80 9.67
CA GLY A 117 -30.83 20.18 10.07
C GLY A 117 -29.63 21.02 10.46
N TRP A 118 -28.42 20.58 10.09
CA TRP A 118 -27.19 21.38 10.18
C TRP A 118 -27.05 22.31 8.98
N THR A 119 -26.54 23.52 9.19
CA THR A 119 -26.43 24.55 8.12
C THR A 119 -25.09 24.49 7.41
N GLU A 120 -24.04 24.10 8.11
CA GLU A 120 -22.68 23.95 7.57
C GLU A 120 -22.15 22.58 7.95
N CYS A 121 -21.47 21.90 7.02
CA CYS A 121 -20.84 20.61 7.27
C CYS A 121 -19.60 20.44 6.39
N SER A 122 -18.47 20.11 7.00
CA SER A 122 -17.20 19.84 6.33
C SER A 122 -16.63 18.52 6.83
N VAL A 123 -16.03 17.75 5.94
CA VAL A 123 -15.54 16.40 6.23
C VAL A 123 -14.28 16.12 5.42
N MET A 124 -13.32 15.44 6.02
CA MET A 124 -12.09 15.00 5.36
C MET A 124 -11.62 13.67 5.96
N ASP A 125 -10.86 12.91 5.17
CA ASP A 125 -10.20 11.72 5.68
C ASP A 125 -8.97 12.09 6.54
N MET A 126 -8.38 11.10 7.23
CA MET A 126 -7.25 11.37 8.10
C MET A 126 -5.93 11.60 7.36
N ASN A 127 -5.79 11.21 6.08
CA ASN A 127 -4.63 11.57 5.26
C ASN A 127 -4.70 13.06 4.90
N GLU A 128 -5.87 13.53 4.48
CA GLU A 128 -6.15 14.95 4.21
C GLU A 128 -5.93 15.78 5.48
N PHE A 129 -6.47 15.31 6.62
CA PHE A 129 -6.27 15.97 7.92
C PHE A 129 -4.78 16.07 8.28
N PHE A 130 -4.05 14.95 8.22
CA PHE A 130 -2.63 14.96 8.57
C PHE A 130 -1.83 15.89 7.64
N THR A 131 -2.16 15.91 6.35
CA THR A 131 -1.44 16.70 5.35
C THR A 131 -1.75 18.19 5.42
N CYS A 132 -3.02 18.57 5.61
CA CYS A 132 -3.50 19.94 5.46
C CYS A 132 -3.70 20.67 6.79
N CYS A 133 -4.03 19.94 7.86
CA CYS A 133 -4.36 20.51 9.16
C CYS A 133 -3.20 20.42 10.17
N THR A 134 -2.17 19.62 9.88
CA THR A 134 -0.98 19.50 10.73
C THR A 134 0.16 20.36 10.17
N PRO A 135 0.74 21.31 10.94
CA PRO A 135 1.92 22.06 10.52
C PRO A 135 3.11 21.15 10.14
N GLU A 136 3.93 21.57 9.18
CA GLU A 136 5.04 20.76 8.65
C GLU A 136 6.09 20.38 9.73
N ASP A 137 6.34 21.27 10.69
CA ASP A 137 7.23 21.00 11.83
C ASP A 137 6.65 19.94 12.77
N GLU A 138 5.33 19.93 12.96
CA GLU A 138 4.63 18.92 13.74
C GLU A 138 4.59 17.57 13.02
N GLN A 139 4.38 17.55 11.70
CA GLN A 139 4.49 16.33 10.90
C GLN A 139 5.90 15.71 11.02
N LYS A 140 6.95 16.53 10.89
CA LYS A 140 8.35 16.09 11.08
C LYS A 140 8.61 15.59 12.49
N ARG A 141 8.05 16.25 13.51
CA ARG A 141 8.16 15.82 14.90
C ARG A 141 7.56 14.44 15.09
N VAL A 142 6.33 14.22 14.62
CA VAL A 142 5.63 12.92 14.71
C VAL A 142 6.42 11.83 13.98
N GLN A 143 6.87 12.08 12.75
CA GLN A 143 7.68 11.14 11.96
C GLN A 143 9.01 10.78 12.64
N SER A 144 9.52 11.61 13.55
CA SER A 144 10.78 11.38 14.27
C SER A 144 10.62 10.62 15.60
N LEU A 145 9.39 10.39 16.07
CA LEU A 145 9.14 9.79 17.39
C LEU A 145 9.66 8.34 17.49
N GLU A 146 9.50 7.58 16.42
CA GLU A 146 9.98 6.20 16.37
C GLU A 146 10.30 5.75 14.93
N PRO A 147 11.15 4.72 14.76
CA PRO A 147 11.40 4.11 13.47
C PRO A 147 10.12 3.48 12.88
N PHE A 148 9.61 4.07 11.80
CA PHE A 148 8.35 3.66 11.16
C PHE A 148 8.56 3.16 9.72
N ASP A 149 7.82 2.11 9.34
CA ASP A 149 7.87 1.50 8.00
C ASP A 149 6.53 0.93 7.51
N GLU A 150 5.46 1.05 8.28
CA GLU A 150 4.15 0.48 7.96
C GLU A 150 3.28 1.48 7.17
N TYR A 151 3.87 2.08 6.15
CA TYR A 151 3.26 3.16 5.37
C TYR A 151 1.95 2.77 4.73
N GLU A 152 1.89 1.57 4.12
CA GLU A 152 0.65 1.00 3.58
C GLU A 152 -0.46 0.96 4.63
N GLU A 153 -0.15 0.49 5.85
CA GLU A 153 -1.11 0.38 6.95
C GLU A 153 -1.59 1.74 7.44
N TRP A 154 -0.67 2.68 7.62
CA TRP A 154 -0.98 4.03 8.06
C TRP A 154 -1.92 4.74 7.09
N HIS A 155 -1.56 4.74 5.80
CA HIS A 155 -2.36 5.39 4.78
C HIS A 155 -3.73 4.73 4.58
N LEU A 156 -3.79 3.40 4.59
CA LEU A 156 -5.07 2.68 4.51
C LEU A 156 -5.93 2.96 5.75
N LYS A 157 -5.38 2.90 6.97
CA LYS A 157 -6.10 3.30 8.18
C LYS A 157 -6.63 4.73 8.05
N CYS A 158 -5.81 5.66 7.56
CA CYS A 158 -6.20 7.05 7.44
C CYS A 158 -7.25 7.29 6.35
N SER A 159 -7.28 6.48 5.29
CA SER A 159 -8.33 6.49 4.27
C SER A 159 -9.65 5.87 4.77
N HIS A 160 -9.63 5.13 5.88
CA HIS A 160 -10.82 4.46 6.43
C HIS A 160 -11.36 5.13 7.68
N TYR A 161 -10.84 6.30 8.05
CA TYR A 161 -11.34 7.13 9.12
C TYR A 161 -11.48 8.57 8.62
N PHE A 162 -12.50 9.26 9.10
CA PHE A 162 -12.74 10.66 8.75
C PHE A 162 -12.90 11.50 10.00
N VAL A 163 -12.70 12.81 9.83
CA VAL A 163 -13.15 13.83 10.78
C VAL A 163 -14.17 14.73 10.09
N LEU A 164 -15.27 15.00 10.78
CA LEU A 164 -16.36 15.85 10.31
C LEU A 164 -16.63 16.94 11.34
N THR A 165 -16.76 18.18 10.87
CA THR A 165 -17.29 19.28 11.67
C THR A 165 -18.56 19.82 11.03
N ALA A 166 -19.65 19.86 11.80
CA ALA A 166 -20.88 20.52 11.41
C ALA A 166 -21.19 21.68 12.35
N SER A 167 -21.83 22.74 11.87
CA SER A 167 -22.23 23.86 12.72
C SER A 167 -23.60 24.43 12.37
N LYS A 168 -24.23 25.03 13.38
CA LYS A 168 -25.51 25.73 13.28
C LYS A 168 -25.50 26.97 14.18
N GLY A 169 -25.88 28.12 13.61
CA GLY A 169 -25.97 29.39 14.32
C GLY A 169 -24.64 29.94 14.86
N MET A 170 -23.52 29.40 14.37
CA MET A 170 -22.18 29.93 14.60
C MET A 170 -21.29 29.65 13.38
N GLU A 171 -20.33 30.53 13.15
CA GLU A 171 -19.18 30.25 12.27
C GLU A 171 -17.97 30.03 13.19
N PRO A 172 -17.49 28.80 13.38
CA PRO A 172 -16.31 28.56 14.20
C PRO A 172 -15.11 29.26 13.57
N CYS A 173 -14.42 30.14 14.30
CA CYS A 173 -13.18 30.77 13.81
C CYS A 173 -12.03 29.78 13.59
N TRP A 174 -12.19 28.55 14.10
CA TRP A 174 -11.16 27.51 14.17
C TRP A 174 -11.45 26.32 13.27
N THR A 175 -12.51 26.29 12.46
CA THR A 175 -12.75 25.16 11.55
C THR A 175 -11.55 24.99 10.62
N PRO A 176 -10.68 23.98 10.85
CA PRO A 176 -9.50 23.76 10.00
C PRO A 176 -9.93 23.30 8.61
N LEU A 177 -11.20 22.89 8.47
CA LEU A 177 -11.82 22.32 7.29
C LEU A 177 -12.35 23.38 6.30
N LEU A 178 -11.83 24.62 6.34
CA LEU A 178 -12.18 25.67 5.38
C LEU A 178 -11.87 25.22 3.94
N PRO A 179 -12.69 25.59 2.93
CA PRO A 179 -12.54 25.14 1.55
C PRO A 179 -11.23 25.57 0.85
N ASN A 180 -10.45 26.49 1.45
CA ASN A 180 -9.13 26.89 0.92
C ASN A 180 -7.99 25.91 1.27
N MET A 181 -8.25 24.90 2.11
CA MET A 181 -7.28 23.90 2.58
C MET A 181 -7.52 22.51 1.98
N THR A 182 -8.48 22.36 1.07
CA THR A 182 -8.74 21.07 0.43
C THR A 182 -7.65 20.75 -0.58
N VAL A 183 -7.06 19.56 -0.46
CA VAL A 183 -6.32 18.96 -1.58
C VAL A 183 -7.32 18.88 -2.73
N PRO A 184 -6.95 19.27 -3.98
CA PRO A 184 -7.82 19.03 -5.12
C PRO A 184 -8.11 17.53 -5.21
N ARG A 185 -9.29 17.12 -4.74
CA ARG A 185 -9.81 15.78 -4.97
C ARG A 185 -9.97 15.65 -6.48
N ARG A 186 -9.45 14.57 -7.07
CA ARG A 186 -9.87 14.23 -8.43
C ARG A 186 -11.34 13.83 -8.33
N ASP A 187 -12.21 14.68 -8.85
CA ASP A 187 -13.65 14.44 -8.80
C ASP A 187 -14.01 13.14 -9.54
N GLY A 188 -14.54 12.19 -8.77
CA GLY A 188 -15.21 11.00 -9.27
C GLY A 188 -14.38 9.71 -9.26
N PRO A 189 -15.06 8.54 -9.36
CA PRO A 189 -14.39 7.25 -9.44
C PRO A 189 -13.42 7.23 -10.62
N VAL A 190 -12.26 6.61 -10.42
CA VAL A 190 -11.26 6.42 -11.48
C VAL A 190 -11.94 5.79 -12.69
N ARG A 191 -11.90 6.49 -13.83
CA ARG A 191 -12.48 5.99 -15.07
C ARG A 191 -11.68 4.78 -15.53
N THR A 192 -12.21 3.60 -15.28
CA THR A 192 -11.62 2.35 -15.75
C THR A 192 -12.11 2.03 -17.16
N ALA A 193 -11.22 1.50 -18.00
CA ALA A 193 -11.57 1.07 -19.35
C ALA A 193 -12.21 -0.33 -19.39
N GLY A 194 -12.15 -1.07 -18.28
CA GLY A 194 -12.74 -2.39 -18.13
C GLY A 194 -12.13 -3.17 -16.97
N SER A 195 -12.44 -4.46 -16.93
CA SER A 195 -11.92 -5.40 -15.93
C SER A 195 -10.99 -6.45 -16.57
N ILE A 196 -9.91 -6.78 -15.88
CA ILE A 196 -8.99 -7.85 -16.26
C ILE A 196 -9.49 -9.16 -15.63
N PRO A 197 -9.66 -10.23 -16.43
CA PRO A 197 -9.96 -11.55 -15.89
C PRO A 197 -8.84 -12.02 -14.96
N ALA A 198 -9.21 -12.48 -13.78
CA ALA A 198 -8.29 -13.08 -12.83
C ALA A 198 -8.77 -14.46 -12.39
N ALA A 199 -7.83 -15.34 -12.10
CA ALA A 199 -8.10 -16.65 -11.56
C ALA A 199 -7.11 -16.98 -10.46
N ALA A 200 -7.62 -17.56 -9.37
CA ALA A 200 -6.80 -18.19 -8.37
C ALA A 200 -5.96 -19.30 -9.02
N CYS A 201 -4.68 -19.37 -8.68
CA CYS A 201 -3.81 -20.45 -9.11
C CYS A 201 -4.04 -21.66 -8.19
N PRO A 202 -4.66 -22.76 -8.66
CA PRO A 202 -4.80 -23.95 -7.84
C PRO A 202 -3.42 -24.57 -7.62
N VAL A 203 -2.76 -24.18 -6.53
CA VAL A 203 -1.47 -24.69 -6.13
C VAL A 203 -1.68 -26.06 -5.50
N ARG A 204 -1.27 -27.13 -6.19
CA ARG A 204 -1.33 -28.49 -5.65
C ARG A 204 -0.18 -28.73 -4.67
N SER A 205 -0.28 -28.22 -3.44
CA SER A 205 0.66 -28.49 -2.35
C SER A 205 0.13 -27.96 -1.00
N GLU A 206 0.43 -28.64 0.10
CA GLU A 206 0.14 -28.18 1.48
C GLU A 206 1.11 -27.10 1.99
N THR A 207 2.04 -26.63 1.14
CA THR A 207 3.07 -25.67 1.57
C THR A 207 2.48 -24.27 1.81
N SER A 208 2.36 -23.89 3.09
CA SER A 208 1.75 -22.64 3.57
C SER A 208 2.51 -21.37 3.19
N GLY A 209 3.72 -21.48 2.65
CA GLY A 209 4.62 -20.36 2.66
C GLY A 209 4.23 -19.20 1.75
N LEU A 210 3.47 -19.38 0.66
CA LEU A 210 3.24 -18.28 -0.29
C LEU A 210 2.28 -17.19 0.23
N ARG A 211 1.59 -17.46 1.35
CA ARG A 211 0.79 -16.49 2.10
C ARG A 211 1.73 -15.58 2.90
N ARG A 212 2.18 -14.49 2.26
CA ARG A 212 3.15 -13.55 2.83
C ARG A 212 3.11 -12.19 2.13
N TYR A 213 3.67 -11.16 2.77
CA TYR A 213 3.91 -9.84 2.16
C TYR A 213 5.37 -9.39 2.35
N GLY A 214 5.78 -8.36 1.60
CA GLY A 214 7.13 -7.78 1.68
C GLY A 214 8.25 -8.71 1.20
N HIS A 215 7.89 -9.75 0.46
CA HIS A 215 8.78 -10.71 -0.18
C HIS A 215 9.15 -10.24 -1.59
N HIS A 216 10.00 -11.02 -2.27
CA HIS A 216 10.29 -10.82 -3.68
C HIS A 216 10.23 -12.15 -4.43
N SER A 217 9.56 -12.14 -5.58
CA SER A 217 9.42 -13.29 -6.47
C SER A 217 10.01 -12.98 -7.85
N VAL A 218 10.84 -13.90 -8.36
CA VAL A 218 11.55 -13.72 -9.64
C VAL A 218 11.55 -15.02 -10.45
N LEU A 219 11.47 -14.90 -11.77
CA LEU A 219 11.62 -16.03 -12.68
C LEU A 219 13.10 -16.43 -12.77
N ILE A 220 13.44 -17.65 -12.38
CA ILE A 220 14.83 -18.17 -12.42
C ILE A 220 15.09 -19.08 -13.62
N LYS A 221 14.03 -19.73 -14.12
CA LYS A 221 13.99 -20.49 -15.38
C LYS A 221 12.59 -20.33 -15.98
N PRO A 222 12.39 -20.62 -17.29
CA PRO A 222 11.05 -20.70 -17.83
C PRO A 222 10.17 -21.57 -16.94
N ASN A 223 9.01 -21.06 -16.55
CA ASN A 223 8.04 -21.74 -15.68
C ASN A 223 8.49 -22.02 -14.23
N VAL A 224 9.60 -21.46 -13.75
CA VAL A 224 10.10 -21.65 -12.37
C VAL A 224 10.31 -20.30 -11.71
N ILE A 225 9.49 -20.00 -10.70
CA ILE A 225 9.50 -18.75 -9.96
C ILE A 225 10.01 -19.01 -8.54
N LEU A 226 11.08 -18.32 -8.16
CA LEU A 226 11.62 -18.34 -6.80
C LEU A 226 11.03 -17.19 -5.99
N THR A 227 10.60 -17.46 -4.77
CA THR A 227 10.10 -16.50 -3.80
C THR A 227 10.97 -16.50 -2.55
N THR A 228 11.41 -15.31 -2.13
CA THR A 228 12.38 -15.13 -1.03
C THR A 228 11.90 -14.09 -0.01
N GLY A 229 12.18 -14.36 1.27
CA GLY A 229 11.87 -13.46 2.38
C GLY A 229 10.39 -13.18 2.57
N GLY A 230 10.12 -12.03 3.18
CA GLY A 230 8.76 -11.61 3.54
C GLY A 230 8.38 -11.93 4.98
N PHE A 231 7.20 -11.44 5.36
CA PHE A 231 6.48 -11.82 6.57
C PHE A 231 5.22 -12.56 6.16
N GLY A 232 4.99 -13.75 6.73
CA GLY A 232 3.91 -14.63 6.32
C GLY A 232 3.55 -15.62 7.40
N GLU A 233 2.97 -16.75 6.99
CA GLU A 233 2.50 -17.79 7.91
C GLU A 233 3.28 -19.10 7.73
N GLU A 234 3.84 -19.61 8.83
CA GLU A 234 4.47 -20.93 8.93
C GLU A 234 3.92 -21.65 10.17
N ASP A 235 3.41 -22.87 10.00
CA ASP A 235 2.79 -23.69 11.05
C ASP A 235 1.69 -22.96 11.86
N GLY A 236 0.87 -22.15 11.19
CA GLY A 236 -0.23 -21.39 11.80
C GLY A 236 0.21 -20.18 12.63
N ARG A 237 1.48 -19.77 12.53
CA ARG A 237 2.01 -18.58 13.22
C ARG A 237 2.54 -17.57 12.21
N HIS A 238 2.26 -16.29 12.46
CA HIS A 238 2.86 -15.22 11.70
C HIS A 238 4.34 -15.06 12.05
N CYS A 239 5.20 -15.14 11.05
CA CYS A 239 6.64 -15.07 11.23
C CYS A 239 7.34 -14.46 10.01
N ARG A 240 8.61 -14.10 10.19
CA ARG A 240 9.47 -13.78 9.06
C ARG A 240 9.88 -15.07 8.36
N MET A 241 9.87 -15.05 7.03
CA MET A 241 10.06 -16.26 6.25
C MET A 241 11.54 -16.64 6.15
N ARG A 242 11.87 -17.80 6.69
CA ARG A 242 13.21 -18.41 6.66
C ARG A 242 13.49 -19.16 5.36
N ASN A 243 12.46 -19.83 4.87
CA ASN A 243 12.55 -20.76 3.76
C ASN A 243 12.25 -20.07 2.43
N PHE A 244 13.01 -20.41 1.40
CA PHE A 244 12.69 -20.05 0.03
C PHE A 244 11.61 -20.99 -0.50
N HIS A 245 10.76 -20.46 -1.36
CA HIS A 245 9.66 -21.20 -1.94
C HIS A 245 9.71 -21.08 -3.45
N VAL A 246 9.31 -22.13 -4.15
CA VAL A 246 9.30 -22.15 -5.61
C VAL A 246 7.90 -22.46 -6.11
N LEU A 247 7.51 -21.78 -7.18
CA LEU A 247 6.35 -22.12 -8.00
C LEU A 247 6.84 -22.66 -9.33
N MET A 248 6.40 -23.86 -9.70
CA MET A 248 6.75 -24.48 -10.98
C MET A 248 5.50 -24.82 -11.79
N LYS A 249 5.45 -24.37 -13.04
CA LYS A 249 4.36 -24.68 -13.97
C LYS A 249 4.68 -25.96 -14.73
N HIS A 250 3.82 -26.96 -14.60
CA HIS A 250 3.90 -28.22 -15.35
C HIS A 250 2.53 -28.57 -15.94
N ALA A 251 2.48 -28.80 -17.26
CA ALA A 251 1.24 -29.09 -17.99
C ALA A 251 0.10 -28.08 -17.70
N GLY A 252 0.43 -26.79 -17.59
CA GLY A 252 -0.53 -25.71 -17.31
C GLY A 252 -0.89 -25.51 -15.84
N CYS A 253 -0.44 -26.37 -14.93
CA CYS A 253 -0.74 -26.28 -13.50
C CYS A 253 0.48 -25.82 -12.70
N TRP A 254 0.26 -24.96 -11.70
CA TRP A 254 1.28 -24.51 -10.76
C TRP A 254 1.41 -25.49 -9.58
N LYS A 255 2.65 -25.81 -9.22
CA LYS A 255 2.99 -26.55 -8.00
C LYS A 255 3.91 -25.70 -7.14
N ALA A 256 3.61 -25.57 -5.86
CA ALA A 256 4.48 -24.94 -4.89
C ALA A 256 5.30 -25.99 -4.12
N GLY A 257 6.51 -25.59 -3.71
CA GLY A 257 7.29 -26.35 -2.74
C GLY A 257 8.28 -25.45 -2.02
N SER A 258 8.78 -25.96 -0.90
CA SER A 258 9.92 -25.37 -0.20
C SER A 258 11.21 -25.79 -0.89
N VAL A 259 12.14 -24.86 -0.97
CA VAL A 259 13.45 -25.07 -1.61
C VAL A 259 14.43 -25.59 -0.57
N ARG A 260 15.18 -26.65 -0.91
CA ARG A 260 16.21 -27.19 -0.02
C ARG A 260 17.44 -26.29 -0.04
N GLN A 261 17.85 -25.81 1.13
CA GLN A 261 19.14 -25.11 1.29
C GLN A 261 20.22 -26.16 1.53
N GLU A 262 21.28 -26.17 0.73
CA GLU A 262 22.33 -27.21 0.82
C GLU A 262 23.07 -27.19 2.17
N HIS A 263 23.06 -26.03 2.84
CA HIS A 263 23.49 -25.86 4.22
C HIS A 263 22.43 -25.02 4.95
N HIS A 264 22.06 -25.40 6.17
CA HIS A 264 21.31 -24.51 7.08
C HIS A 264 22.22 -23.34 7.43
N ASP A 265 22.22 -22.32 6.57
CA ASP A 265 23.18 -21.24 6.61
C ASP A 265 22.56 -20.04 7.33
N GLN A 266 23.19 -19.56 8.40
CA GLN A 266 22.76 -18.37 9.16
C GLN A 266 22.89 -17.06 8.35
N ARG A 267 23.26 -17.14 7.07
CA ARG A 267 23.43 -16.02 6.14
C ARG A 267 22.10 -15.45 5.63
N TRP A 268 20.99 -16.18 5.76
CA TRP A 268 19.67 -15.62 5.48
C TRP A 268 19.08 -14.99 6.76
N ASP A 269 18.87 -13.69 6.74
CA ASP A 269 18.43 -12.85 7.86
C ASP A 269 16.91 -12.57 7.87
N GLU A 270 16.13 -13.37 7.13
CA GLU A 270 14.66 -13.30 7.18
C GLU A 270 14.13 -11.91 6.82
N ARG A 271 14.78 -11.27 5.84
CA ARG A 271 14.56 -9.88 5.46
C ARG A 271 13.22 -9.66 4.73
N LEU A 272 12.74 -8.42 4.82
CA LEU A 272 11.65 -7.85 4.01
C LEU A 272 12.19 -6.76 3.09
N TYR A 273 11.45 -6.50 2.00
CA TYR A 273 11.64 -5.35 1.10
C TYR A 273 13.04 -5.25 0.49
N HIS A 274 13.67 -6.41 0.27
CA HIS A 274 14.83 -6.57 -0.59
C HIS A 274 14.40 -6.70 -2.05
N THR A 275 15.38 -6.64 -2.93
CA THR A 275 15.20 -6.94 -4.35
C THR A 275 15.94 -8.22 -4.70
N VAL A 276 15.46 -8.93 -5.73
CA VAL A 276 16.18 -10.07 -6.30
C VAL A 276 16.26 -9.91 -7.82
N SER A 277 17.48 -10.00 -8.36
CA SER A 277 17.71 -9.86 -9.79
C SER A 277 18.37 -11.13 -10.33
N CYS A 278 17.67 -11.83 -11.23
CA CYS A 278 18.21 -13.00 -11.91
C CYS A 278 19.17 -12.56 -13.02
N LEU A 279 20.45 -12.90 -12.88
CA LEU A 279 21.51 -12.49 -13.82
C LEU A 279 21.82 -13.59 -14.84
N SER A 280 21.56 -14.85 -14.48
CA SER A 280 21.62 -16.01 -15.35
C SER A 280 20.70 -17.12 -14.84
N ASN A 281 20.52 -18.18 -15.63
CA ASN A 281 19.75 -19.36 -15.23
C ASN A 281 20.31 -20.12 -14.00
N SER A 282 21.50 -19.75 -13.52
CA SER A 282 22.20 -20.35 -12.38
C SER A 282 22.55 -19.36 -11.27
N LEU A 283 22.23 -18.07 -11.44
CA LEU A 283 22.66 -17.02 -10.51
C LEU A 283 21.64 -15.90 -10.38
N ALA A 284 21.27 -15.58 -9.14
CA ALA A 284 20.51 -14.39 -8.80
C ALA A 284 21.17 -13.62 -7.64
N LEU A 285 21.02 -12.30 -7.64
CA LEU A 285 21.54 -11.42 -6.60
C LEU A 285 20.39 -10.89 -5.74
N VAL A 286 20.48 -11.09 -4.43
CA VAL A 286 19.65 -10.42 -3.42
C VAL A 286 20.35 -9.13 -3.01
N VAL A 287 19.61 -8.01 -2.98
CA VAL A 287 20.16 -6.72 -2.55
C VAL A 287 19.28 -6.08 -1.47
N GLY A 288 19.92 -5.68 -0.38
CA GLY A 288 19.33 -4.90 0.70
C GLY A 288 18.18 -5.59 1.43
N GLY A 289 17.17 -4.83 1.84
CA GLY A 289 16.10 -5.28 2.73
C GLY A 289 16.37 -4.96 4.19
N ARG A 290 15.45 -5.38 5.08
CA ARG A 290 15.53 -5.08 6.52
C ARG A 290 15.03 -6.20 7.43
N SER A 291 15.58 -6.24 8.64
CA SER A 291 15.12 -7.07 9.76
C SER A 291 14.23 -6.31 10.75
N SER A 292 14.38 -4.99 10.83
CA SER A 292 13.46 -4.07 11.53
C SER A 292 13.57 -2.69 10.87
N PRO A 293 12.66 -1.73 11.14
CA PRO A 293 12.76 -0.38 10.59
C PRO A 293 14.10 0.32 10.92
N SER A 294 14.77 -0.08 12.01
CA SER A 294 16.07 0.46 12.43
C SER A 294 17.27 -0.40 12.01
N SER A 295 17.02 -1.61 11.51
CA SER A 295 18.06 -2.62 11.28
C SER A 295 18.05 -3.07 9.82
N PRO A 296 19.00 -2.59 8.99
CA PRO A 296 19.14 -3.06 7.63
C PRO A 296 19.47 -4.56 7.62
N GLY A 297 19.11 -5.24 6.53
CA GLY A 297 19.51 -6.63 6.31
C GLY A 297 21.01 -6.75 6.01
N LEU A 298 21.50 -7.97 5.81
CA LEU A 298 22.92 -8.30 5.58
C LEU A 298 23.49 -7.83 4.22
N GLY A 299 22.96 -6.76 3.62
CA GLY A 299 23.43 -6.19 2.36
C GLY A 299 23.14 -7.10 1.16
N MET A 300 24.17 -7.64 0.51
CA MET A 300 24.02 -8.44 -0.72
C MET A 300 24.32 -9.93 -0.50
N LEU A 301 23.56 -10.80 -1.16
CA LEU A 301 23.76 -12.26 -1.14
C LEU A 301 23.57 -12.85 -2.54
N TRP A 302 24.46 -13.75 -2.93
CA TRP A 302 24.28 -14.56 -4.14
C TRP A 302 23.41 -15.78 -3.84
N LEU A 303 22.44 -16.02 -4.71
CA LEU A 303 21.69 -17.27 -4.80
C LEU A 303 22.20 -18.02 -6.03
N LYS A 304 22.85 -19.17 -5.80
CA LYS A 304 23.30 -20.05 -6.88
C LYS A 304 22.35 -21.23 -7.04
N PHE A 305 22.06 -21.56 -8.29
CA PHE A 305 21.20 -22.69 -8.66
C PHE A 305 22.03 -23.71 -9.46
N PRO A 306 21.82 -25.03 -9.27
CA PRO A 306 22.47 -26.05 -10.08
C PRO A 306 22.12 -25.90 -11.56
N GLU A 307 23.12 -25.98 -12.44
CA GLU A 307 22.93 -25.89 -13.91
C GLU A 307 21.94 -26.96 -14.40
N THR A 308 22.02 -28.17 -13.85
CA THR A 308 21.15 -29.32 -14.13
C THR A 308 19.89 -29.36 -13.26
N CYS A 309 19.26 -28.23 -12.97
CA CYS A 309 17.89 -28.26 -12.44
C CYS A 309 16.93 -28.65 -13.58
N GLY A 310 16.94 -29.92 -13.99
CA GLY A 310 15.88 -30.62 -14.71
C GLY A 310 14.79 -31.06 -13.73
N ALA A 311 14.46 -30.18 -12.77
CA ALA A 311 13.57 -30.45 -11.68
C ALA A 311 12.18 -30.76 -12.24
N SER A 312 11.75 -32.01 -12.05
CA SER A 312 10.40 -32.42 -12.41
C SER A 312 9.42 -32.05 -11.29
N GLN A 313 9.92 -31.89 -10.05
CA GLN A 313 9.15 -31.50 -8.87
C GLN A 313 9.80 -30.34 -8.09
N PRO A 314 8.99 -29.52 -7.36
CA PRO A 314 9.49 -28.36 -6.62
C PRO A 314 10.62 -28.68 -5.62
N GLU A 315 10.59 -29.87 -5.03
CA GLU A 315 11.54 -30.32 -4.02
C GLU A 315 12.96 -30.57 -4.55
N ASP A 316 13.10 -30.69 -5.87
CA ASP A 316 14.39 -30.93 -6.53
C ASP A 316 15.20 -29.63 -6.71
N VAL A 317 14.59 -28.47 -6.41
CA VAL A 317 15.25 -27.17 -6.49
C VAL A 317 16.10 -26.96 -5.24
N THR A 318 17.41 -26.78 -5.42
CA THR A 318 18.34 -26.38 -4.37
C THR A 318 18.88 -24.98 -4.59
N VAL A 319 19.22 -24.31 -3.49
CA VAL A 319 19.85 -22.99 -3.51
C VAL A 319 21.08 -23.00 -2.59
N GLU A 320 22.21 -22.57 -3.14
CA GLU A 320 23.43 -22.29 -2.39
C GLU A 320 23.51 -20.78 -2.11
N LEU A 321 23.73 -20.42 -0.84
CA LEU A 321 23.89 -19.05 -0.37
C LEU A 321 25.35 -18.66 -0.29
N VAL A 322 25.77 -17.67 -1.08
CA VAL A 322 27.15 -17.18 -1.07
C VAL A 322 27.20 -15.71 -0.65
N SER A 323 27.85 -15.44 0.48
CA SER A 323 28.07 -14.07 0.94
C SER A 323 28.89 -13.29 -0.07
N VAL A 324 28.48 -12.05 -0.32
CA VAL A 324 29.23 -11.11 -1.13
C VAL A 324 30.06 -10.23 -0.20
N GLN A 325 31.32 -9.98 -0.54
CA GLN A 325 32.12 -8.88 0.01
C GLN A 325 32.23 -7.81 -1.09
N PRO A 326 31.28 -6.87 -1.24
CA PRO A 326 31.34 -5.92 -2.34
C PRO A 326 32.01 -4.61 -1.92
N ALA A 327 32.68 -3.95 -2.86
CA ALA A 327 33.14 -2.56 -2.75
C ALA A 327 31.97 -1.55 -2.53
N ALA A 328 30.73 -1.97 -2.79
CA ALA A 328 29.51 -1.15 -2.67
C ALA A 328 28.65 -1.49 -1.43
N GLY A 329 29.23 -2.11 -0.40
CA GLY A 329 28.53 -2.53 0.83
C GLY A 329 27.54 -1.49 1.41
N PRO A 330 27.94 -0.21 1.61
CA PRO A 330 27.04 0.82 2.16
C PRO A 330 25.83 1.12 1.27
N ALA A 331 25.98 1.06 -0.06
CA ALA A 331 24.87 1.34 -0.98
C ALA A 331 23.76 0.28 -0.89
N ALA A 332 24.09 -0.95 -0.46
CA ALA A 332 23.12 -2.03 -0.28
C ALA A 332 22.42 -2.02 1.08
N LEU A 333 22.83 -1.18 2.04
CA LEU A 333 22.18 -1.09 3.36
C LEU A 333 20.91 -0.24 3.31
N ARG A 334 19.95 -0.68 2.49
CA ARG A 334 18.68 0.00 2.25
C ARG A 334 17.56 -0.98 1.96
N TRP A 335 16.32 -0.57 2.13
CA TRP A 335 15.13 -1.36 1.80
C TRP A 335 14.12 -0.53 1.01
N ARG A 336 13.10 -1.18 0.44
CA ARG A 336 12.08 -0.54 -0.42
C ARG A 336 12.69 0.26 -1.59
N HIS A 337 13.89 -0.13 -2.01
CA HIS A 337 14.58 0.38 -3.20
C HIS A 337 14.21 -0.49 -4.40
N SER A 338 14.66 -0.10 -5.58
CA SER A 338 14.61 -0.96 -6.76
C SER A 338 16.01 -1.32 -7.25
N THR A 339 16.11 -2.50 -7.87
CA THR A 339 17.23 -2.88 -8.73
C THR A 339 16.70 -3.22 -10.11
N THR A 340 17.41 -2.81 -11.16
CA THR A 340 16.97 -3.02 -12.54
C THR A 340 18.17 -3.27 -13.43
N GLU A 341 18.09 -4.28 -14.30
CA GLU A 341 19.14 -4.52 -15.29
C GLU A 341 19.12 -3.39 -16.35
N VAL A 342 20.29 -2.80 -16.56
CA VAL A 342 20.55 -1.81 -17.60
C VAL A 342 21.78 -2.25 -18.41
N THR A 343 21.86 -1.82 -19.65
CA THR A 343 22.97 -2.09 -20.55
C THR A 343 23.65 -0.77 -20.89
N PHE A 344 24.98 -0.75 -20.81
CA PHE A 344 25.79 0.38 -21.25
C PHE A 344 26.99 -0.11 -22.03
N LYS A 345 27.14 0.34 -23.28
CA LYS A 345 28.26 -0.06 -24.17
C LYS A 345 28.41 -1.58 -24.32
N GLY A 346 27.29 -2.30 -24.33
CA GLY A 346 27.25 -3.75 -24.47
C GLY A 346 27.47 -4.55 -23.18
N GLU A 347 27.82 -3.89 -22.07
CA GLU A 347 27.97 -4.53 -20.76
C GLU A 347 26.71 -4.34 -19.89
N LYS A 348 26.44 -5.32 -19.02
CA LYS A 348 25.26 -5.34 -18.15
C LYS A 348 25.57 -4.84 -16.75
N TYR A 349 24.72 -3.96 -16.25
CA TYR A 349 24.78 -3.40 -14.91
C TYR A 349 23.46 -3.59 -14.19
N LEU A 350 23.53 -3.72 -12.88
CA LEU A 350 22.38 -3.60 -12.00
C LEU A 350 22.31 -2.16 -11.49
N PHE A 351 21.30 -1.44 -11.95
CA PHE A 351 21.00 -0.08 -11.51
C PHE A 351 20.17 -0.12 -10.23
N LEU A 352 20.76 0.32 -9.13
CA LEU A 352 20.09 0.46 -7.84
C LEU A 352 19.66 1.92 -7.64
N TYR A 353 18.41 2.14 -7.27
CA TYR A 353 17.85 3.49 -7.10
C TYR A 353 16.91 3.59 -5.89
N GLY A 354 17.02 4.71 -5.17
CA GLY A 354 16.08 5.10 -4.12
C GLY A 354 16.09 4.19 -2.90
N GLY A 355 14.96 4.11 -2.20
CA GLY A 355 14.77 3.33 -0.98
C GLY A 355 14.89 4.17 0.29
N ARG A 356 15.02 3.47 1.42
CA ARG A 356 15.21 4.06 2.76
C ARG A 356 16.37 3.38 3.47
N SER A 357 16.96 4.07 4.44
CA SER A 357 17.93 3.50 5.37
C SER A 357 17.54 3.84 6.81
N ALA A 358 18.29 3.33 7.78
CA ALA A 358 18.08 3.63 9.20
C ALA A 358 18.33 5.11 9.55
N THR A 359 19.09 5.82 8.70
CA THR A 359 19.48 7.23 8.94
C THR A 359 18.80 8.21 7.98
N GLU A 360 18.40 7.74 6.79
CA GLU A 360 17.77 8.58 5.76
C GLU A 360 16.39 8.01 5.41
N PRO A 361 15.31 8.75 5.70
CA PRO A 361 13.94 8.26 5.48
C PRO A 361 13.64 8.09 4.00
N VAL A 362 14.27 8.87 3.12
CA VAL A 362 14.07 8.77 1.67
C VAL A 362 15.39 9.02 0.94
N LEU A 363 15.81 8.06 0.12
CA LEU A 363 17.04 8.13 -0.65
C LEU A 363 16.75 8.57 -2.09
N ALA A 364 17.60 9.44 -2.62
CA ALA A 364 17.67 9.78 -4.06
C ALA A 364 18.93 9.19 -4.73
N SER A 365 19.80 8.53 -3.95
CA SER A 365 21.07 8.00 -4.44
C SER A 365 20.88 6.79 -5.34
N TRP A 366 21.78 6.65 -6.32
CA TRP A 366 21.86 5.51 -7.22
C TRP A 366 23.28 4.97 -7.34
N CYS A 367 23.40 3.72 -7.80
CA CYS A 367 24.67 3.16 -8.23
C CYS A 367 24.48 2.16 -9.38
N PHE A 368 25.53 1.99 -10.17
CA PHE A 368 25.61 0.96 -11.21
C PHE A 368 26.54 -0.13 -10.70
N LEU A 369 26.00 -1.32 -10.44
CA LEU A 369 26.79 -2.48 -10.05
C LEU A 369 27.06 -3.32 -11.29
N HIS A 370 28.31 -3.50 -11.65
CA HIS A 370 28.65 -4.37 -12.77
C HIS A 370 28.27 -5.82 -12.44
N THR A 371 27.52 -6.48 -13.33
CA THR A 371 26.83 -7.74 -13.01
C THR A 371 27.78 -8.93 -12.75
N ARG A 372 29.02 -8.88 -13.24
CA ARG A 372 29.98 -10.00 -13.08
C ARG A 372 30.75 -9.96 -11.76
N ASP A 373 31.14 -8.78 -11.29
CA ASP A 373 32.05 -8.59 -10.16
C ASP A 373 31.48 -7.70 -9.05
N LEU A 374 30.28 -7.15 -9.26
CA LEU A 374 29.58 -6.23 -8.35
C LEU A 374 30.40 -4.98 -8.01
N SER A 375 31.34 -4.60 -8.88
CA SER A 375 32.07 -3.34 -8.77
C SER A 375 31.13 -2.17 -9.07
N CYS A 376 31.28 -1.08 -8.30
CA CYS A 376 30.51 0.13 -8.55
C CYS A 376 31.14 0.88 -9.75
N ALA A 377 30.38 1.02 -10.82
CA ALA A 377 30.81 1.75 -12.01
C ALA A 377 30.43 3.24 -11.91
N ALA A 378 31.39 4.12 -12.22
CA ALA A 378 31.16 5.54 -12.36
C ALA A 378 30.67 5.84 -13.79
N ILE A 379 29.36 5.73 -14.01
CA ILE A 379 28.70 6.06 -15.28
C ILE A 379 28.01 7.41 -15.13
N ALA A 380 28.26 8.33 -16.07
CA ALA A 380 27.65 9.65 -16.05
C ALA A 380 26.14 9.56 -16.25
N VAL A 381 25.38 10.32 -15.45
CA VAL A 381 23.93 10.47 -15.57
C VAL A 381 23.61 11.95 -15.65
N GLU A 382 22.89 12.37 -16.68
CA GLU A 382 22.50 13.77 -16.91
C GLU A 382 20.97 13.97 -16.95
N GLY A 383 20.54 15.22 -16.87
CA GLY A 383 19.13 15.62 -16.92
C GLY A 383 18.43 15.62 -15.55
N PRO A 384 17.22 16.21 -15.48
CA PRO A 384 16.43 16.24 -14.25
C PRO A 384 15.92 14.83 -13.93
N GLY A 385 16.47 14.25 -12.87
CA GLY A 385 16.10 12.92 -12.40
C GLY A 385 14.88 12.91 -11.48
N PRO A 386 14.34 11.73 -11.19
CA PRO A 386 13.38 11.56 -10.13
C PRO A 386 13.94 12.08 -8.79
N GLY A 387 13.08 12.75 -8.00
CA GLY A 387 13.39 13.02 -6.60
C GLY A 387 13.50 11.75 -5.77
N GLY A 388 14.06 11.87 -4.56
CA GLY A 388 14.17 10.77 -3.61
C GLY A 388 12.82 10.11 -3.34
N ARG A 389 12.83 8.78 -3.32
CA ARG A 389 11.61 7.97 -3.13
C ARG A 389 11.93 6.56 -2.67
N HIS A 390 10.95 5.90 -2.09
CA HIS A 390 10.96 4.46 -1.82
C HIS A 390 9.63 3.83 -2.18
N SER A 391 9.54 2.49 -2.13
CA SER A 391 8.35 1.73 -2.50
C SER A 391 7.83 2.08 -3.90
N HIS A 392 8.70 2.60 -4.77
CA HIS A 392 8.45 2.75 -6.19
C HIS A 392 8.66 1.40 -6.87
N SER A 393 8.20 1.30 -8.10
CA SER A 393 8.47 0.15 -8.96
C SER A 393 9.48 0.53 -10.05
N ALA A 394 10.20 -0.46 -10.55
CA ALA A 394 11.13 -0.27 -11.64
C ALA A 394 11.21 -1.50 -12.54
N CYS A 395 11.48 -1.29 -13.82
CA CYS A 395 11.63 -2.35 -14.81
C CYS A 395 12.54 -1.89 -15.96
N SER A 396 13.14 -2.85 -16.66
CA SER A 396 14.05 -2.57 -17.77
C SER A 396 13.27 -2.21 -19.04
N TRP A 397 13.75 -1.23 -19.79
CA TRP A 397 13.19 -0.89 -21.10
C TRP A 397 14.27 -0.33 -22.02
N ARG A 398 14.41 -0.89 -23.22
CA ARG A 398 15.38 -0.44 -24.25
C ARG A 398 16.80 -0.23 -23.70
N GLY A 399 17.28 -1.17 -22.87
CA GLY A 399 18.61 -1.10 -22.23
C GLY A 399 18.71 -0.14 -21.04
N GLY A 400 17.68 0.64 -20.75
CA GLY A 400 17.61 1.55 -19.61
C GLY A 400 16.68 1.06 -18.50
N ALA A 401 16.37 1.96 -17.56
CA ALA A 401 15.48 1.68 -16.43
C ALA A 401 14.29 2.66 -16.40
N LEU A 402 13.08 2.13 -16.22
CA LEU A 402 11.90 2.93 -15.88
C LEU A 402 11.72 2.94 -14.36
N ILE A 403 11.40 4.11 -13.81
CA ILE A 403 11.05 4.32 -12.40
C ILE A 403 9.65 4.91 -12.35
N ALA A 404 8.72 4.26 -11.67
CA ALA A 404 7.32 4.69 -11.59
C ALA A 404 6.83 4.81 -10.13
N GLY A 405 6.15 5.94 -9.86
CA GLY A 405 5.53 6.25 -8.58
C GLY A 405 6.48 6.21 -7.39
N GLY A 406 6.03 5.65 -6.27
CA GLY A 406 6.73 5.61 -4.99
C GLY A 406 6.25 6.65 -4.00
N LEU A 407 6.81 6.62 -2.80
CA LEU A 407 6.55 7.57 -1.73
C LEU A 407 7.72 8.54 -1.61
N GLY A 408 7.43 9.85 -1.67
CA GLY A 408 8.43 10.90 -1.56
C GLY A 408 8.75 11.31 -0.11
N ALA A 409 9.64 12.30 0.06
CA ALA A 409 10.04 12.81 1.38
C ALA A 409 8.90 13.45 2.20
N ALA A 410 7.85 13.94 1.53
CA ALA A 410 6.65 14.46 2.17
C ALA A 410 5.62 13.35 2.51
N GLU A 411 6.02 12.07 2.41
CA GLU A 411 5.15 10.91 2.59
C GLU A 411 3.91 10.90 1.67
N GLN A 412 3.98 11.62 0.56
CA GLN A 412 2.96 11.64 -0.47
C GLN A 412 3.29 10.64 -1.58
N PRO A 413 2.30 9.87 -2.06
CA PRO A 413 2.47 9.06 -3.26
C PRO A 413 2.83 9.93 -4.47
N LEU A 414 3.66 9.40 -5.37
CA LEU A 414 4.12 10.08 -6.57
C LEU A 414 3.42 9.50 -7.81
N GLY A 415 3.02 10.37 -8.74
CA GLY A 415 2.39 10.01 -10.02
C GLY A 415 3.32 10.16 -11.23
N SER A 416 4.64 10.14 -11.00
CA SER A 416 5.64 10.41 -12.04
C SER A 416 6.22 9.12 -12.61
N VAL A 417 6.50 9.09 -13.91
CA VAL A 417 7.29 8.03 -14.58
C VAL A 417 8.54 8.65 -15.19
N PHE A 418 9.71 8.05 -14.92
CA PHE A 418 10.99 8.48 -15.45
C PHE A 418 11.68 7.33 -16.18
N PHE A 419 12.29 7.63 -17.32
CA PHE A 419 13.13 6.72 -18.08
C PHE A 419 14.59 7.14 -18.02
N LEU A 420 15.45 6.25 -17.55
CA LEU A 420 16.90 6.36 -17.63
C LEU A 420 17.36 5.83 -18.98
N ARG A 421 17.53 6.72 -19.96
CA ARG A 421 17.86 6.38 -21.34
C ARG A 421 19.36 6.30 -21.57
N GLU A 422 19.84 5.26 -22.26
CA GLU A 422 21.24 5.13 -22.68
C GLU A 422 21.63 6.21 -23.71
N LEU A 423 22.85 6.74 -23.56
CA LEU A 423 23.56 7.62 -24.49
C LEU A 423 24.96 7.08 -24.76
N ASP A 424 25.67 7.61 -25.75
CA ASP A 424 27.03 7.15 -26.11
C ASP A 424 28.06 7.27 -24.96
N HIS A 425 27.83 8.18 -24.01
CA HIS A 425 28.75 8.52 -22.93
C HIS A 425 28.18 8.30 -21.51
N GLY A 426 26.95 7.81 -21.40
CA GLY A 426 26.31 7.57 -20.10
C GLY A 426 24.81 7.36 -20.24
N PHE A 427 24.05 7.89 -19.28
CA PHE A 427 22.59 7.87 -19.31
C PHE A 427 22.01 9.28 -19.15
N ARG A 428 20.77 9.46 -19.58
CA ARG A 428 19.99 10.67 -19.35
C ARG A 428 18.62 10.33 -18.78
N TRP A 429 18.21 11.06 -17.75
CA TRP A 429 16.84 11.02 -17.27
C TRP A 429 15.89 11.73 -18.23
N GLN A 430 14.78 11.08 -18.52
CA GLN A 430 13.70 11.60 -19.33
C GLN A 430 12.37 11.36 -18.60
N ALA A 431 11.62 12.40 -18.31
CA ALA A 431 10.25 12.25 -17.81
C ALA A 431 9.36 11.67 -18.92
N VAL A 432 8.48 10.73 -18.54
CA VAL A 432 7.43 10.20 -19.41
C VAL A 432 6.14 10.92 -19.05
N GLU A 433 5.74 11.86 -19.91
CA GLU A 433 4.47 12.56 -19.77
C GLU A 433 3.31 11.58 -19.98
N THR A 434 2.33 11.62 -19.09
CA THR A 434 1.16 10.73 -19.12
C THR A 434 -0.12 11.54 -19.31
N HIS A 435 -1.02 11.03 -20.15
CA HIS A 435 -2.34 11.62 -20.37
C HIS A 435 -3.44 10.54 -20.30
N PRO A 436 -4.46 10.71 -19.43
CA PRO A 436 -4.45 11.64 -18.30
C PRO A 436 -3.24 11.40 -17.38
N ALA A 437 -2.90 12.39 -16.54
CA ALA A 437 -1.77 12.25 -15.63
C ALA A 437 -1.97 11.03 -14.73
N LEU A 438 -0.91 10.23 -14.59
CA LEU A 438 -0.89 9.01 -13.80
C LEU A 438 -1.30 9.28 -12.35
N ILE A 439 -2.19 8.45 -11.83
CA ILE A 439 -2.67 8.56 -10.44
C ILE A 439 -1.53 8.17 -9.48
N PRO A 440 -1.15 9.06 -8.55
CA PRO A 440 -0.04 8.82 -7.63
C PRO A 440 -0.21 7.56 -6.79
N ARG A 441 0.84 6.72 -6.73
CA ARG A 441 0.81 5.45 -5.98
C ARG A 441 2.19 4.94 -5.56
N TYR A 442 2.22 4.07 -4.56
CA TYR A 442 3.42 3.34 -4.10
C TYR A 442 3.07 1.90 -3.73
N SER A 443 4.05 1.05 -3.43
CA SER A 443 3.87 -0.37 -3.09
C SER A 443 3.23 -1.22 -4.20
N HIS A 444 3.38 -0.75 -5.44
CA HIS A 444 2.93 -1.43 -6.65
C HIS A 444 4.12 -2.11 -7.34
N THR A 445 3.83 -2.98 -8.30
CA THR A 445 4.84 -3.64 -9.14
C THR A 445 4.77 -3.12 -10.58
N ALA A 446 5.86 -3.25 -11.34
CA ALA A 446 5.92 -2.78 -12.73
C ALA A 446 6.56 -3.77 -13.69
N HIS A 447 6.02 -3.80 -14.91
CA HIS A 447 6.49 -4.64 -16.02
C HIS A 447 6.40 -3.89 -17.34
N VAL A 448 7.20 -4.27 -18.33
CA VAL A 448 7.07 -3.72 -19.70
C VAL A 448 6.89 -4.84 -20.70
N HIS A 449 5.95 -4.64 -21.62
CA HIS A 449 5.73 -5.52 -22.77
C HIS A 449 5.35 -4.68 -23.99
N ASP A 450 6.04 -4.88 -25.11
CA ASP A 450 5.74 -4.23 -26.39
C ASP A 450 5.56 -2.71 -26.31
N GLY A 451 6.39 -2.03 -25.49
CA GLY A 451 6.32 -0.58 -25.31
C GLY A 451 5.20 -0.09 -24.39
N LYS A 452 4.47 -0.99 -23.73
CA LYS A 452 3.48 -0.68 -22.70
C LYS A 452 4.06 -0.97 -21.32
N LEU A 453 4.02 0.01 -20.43
CA LEU A 453 4.33 -0.12 -19.01
C LEU A 453 3.06 -0.53 -18.26
N LEU A 454 3.15 -1.61 -17.50
CA LEU A 454 2.09 -2.13 -16.63
C LEU A 454 2.44 -1.80 -15.19
N LEU A 455 1.56 -1.09 -14.49
CA LEU A 455 1.65 -0.83 -13.05
C LEU A 455 0.55 -1.60 -12.36
N VAL A 456 0.89 -2.46 -11.40
CA VAL A 456 -0.06 -3.40 -10.79
C VAL A 456 -0.14 -3.17 -9.28
N GLY A 457 -1.36 -2.88 -8.81
CA GLY A 457 -1.64 -2.67 -7.40
C GLY A 457 -1.10 -1.36 -6.84
N GLY A 458 -0.80 -1.41 -5.55
CA GLY A 458 -0.26 -0.33 -4.72
C GLY A 458 -1.27 0.26 -3.73
N VAL A 459 -0.88 1.40 -3.19
CA VAL A 459 -1.72 2.28 -2.38
C VAL A 459 -1.72 3.66 -3.04
N TRP A 460 -2.91 4.22 -3.22
CA TRP A 460 -3.13 5.62 -3.59
C TRP A 460 -4.05 6.27 -2.56
N LEU A 461 -4.04 7.60 -2.46
CA LEU A 461 -4.83 8.34 -1.45
C LEU A 461 -6.03 9.08 -2.03
N GLN A 462 -6.06 9.26 -3.35
CA GLN A 462 -6.96 10.20 -4.03
C GLN A 462 -8.16 9.53 -4.71
N SER A 463 -8.40 8.23 -4.46
CA SER A 463 -9.45 7.46 -5.11
C SER A 463 -10.17 6.59 -4.09
N SER A 464 -11.49 6.46 -4.26
CA SER A 464 -12.37 5.60 -3.46
C SER A 464 -12.28 4.12 -3.83
N SER A 465 -11.61 3.77 -4.92
CA SER A 465 -11.34 2.37 -5.31
C SER A 465 -9.93 1.95 -4.91
N VAL A 466 -9.58 0.66 -5.02
CA VAL A 466 -8.18 0.20 -4.93
C VAL A 466 -7.52 0.16 -6.31
N PRO A 467 -6.20 0.38 -6.41
CA PRO A 467 -5.52 0.34 -7.70
C PRO A 467 -5.49 -1.09 -8.26
N GLY A 468 -6.06 -1.27 -9.46
CA GLY A 468 -5.97 -2.52 -10.23
C GLY A 468 -4.71 -2.56 -11.08
N VAL A 469 -4.87 -2.48 -12.40
CA VAL A 469 -3.76 -2.42 -13.36
C VAL A 469 -3.84 -1.14 -14.18
N THR A 470 -2.75 -0.39 -14.25
CA THR A 470 -2.62 0.77 -15.12
C THR A 470 -1.68 0.45 -16.27
N VAL A 471 -2.13 0.70 -17.50
CA VAL A 471 -1.34 0.54 -18.72
C VAL A 471 -0.93 1.92 -19.21
N VAL A 472 0.36 2.16 -19.36
CA VAL A 472 0.93 3.38 -19.93
C VAL A 472 1.63 3.04 -21.24
N ASP A 473 1.16 3.58 -22.34
CA ASP A 473 1.87 3.48 -23.62
C ASP A 473 3.10 4.42 -23.57
N LEU A 474 4.31 3.86 -23.63
CA LEU A 474 5.55 4.60 -23.41
C LEU A 474 5.93 5.50 -24.59
N ILE A 475 5.23 5.40 -25.73
CA ILE A 475 5.48 6.22 -26.92
C ILE A 475 4.53 7.42 -26.93
N THR A 476 3.25 7.16 -26.70
CA THR A 476 2.20 8.18 -26.75
C THR A 476 2.00 8.86 -25.42
N GLY A 477 2.27 8.20 -24.30
CA GLY A 477 1.93 8.66 -22.95
C GLY A 477 0.50 8.32 -22.51
N LEU A 478 -0.28 7.60 -23.33
CA LEU A 478 -1.66 7.27 -23.00
C LEU A 478 -1.72 6.37 -21.76
N CYS A 479 -2.45 6.81 -20.73
CA CYS A 479 -2.62 6.11 -19.46
C CYS A 479 -4.06 5.58 -19.33
N VAL A 480 -4.21 4.28 -19.09
CA VAL A 480 -5.51 3.62 -18.99
C VAL A 480 -5.55 2.71 -17.76
N ASP A 481 -6.56 2.89 -16.91
CA ASP A 481 -6.77 2.08 -15.71
C ASP A 481 -7.77 0.95 -15.94
N TYR A 482 -7.52 -0.20 -15.33
CA TYR A 482 -8.36 -1.39 -15.36
C TYR A 482 -8.57 -1.92 -13.94
N THR A 483 -9.78 -2.40 -13.66
CA THR A 483 -10.04 -3.16 -12.43
C THR A 483 -9.60 -4.61 -12.59
N ILE A 484 -9.42 -5.31 -11.48
CA ILE A 484 -9.23 -6.77 -11.48
C ILE A 484 -10.58 -7.41 -11.18
N ASN A 485 -11.02 -8.38 -11.99
CA ASN A 485 -12.23 -9.12 -11.69
C ASN A 485 -11.96 -10.12 -10.55
N VAL A 486 -12.59 -9.90 -9.40
CA VAL A 486 -12.42 -10.70 -8.18
C VAL A 486 -13.58 -11.66 -7.91
N GLU A 487 -14.56 -11.78 -8.81
CA GLU A 487 -15.79 -12.57 -8.64
C GLU A 487 -15.52 -14.05 -8.28
N HIS A 488 -14.41 -14.61 -8.75
CA HIS A 488 -14.02 -16.00 -8.53
C HIS A 488 -12.76 -16.15 -7.66
N LEU A 489 -12.39 -15.12 -6.91
CA LEU A 489 -11.26 -15.14 -6.00
C LEU A 489 -11.73 -15.16 -4.56
N GLU A 490 -10.90 -15.70 -3.67
CA GLU A 490 -11.08 -15.46 -2.24
C GLU A 490 -10.86 -13.97 -1.95
N TRP A 491 -11.79 -13.37 -1.20
CA TRP A 491 -11.85 -11.93 -0.93
C TRP A 491 -11.79 -11.70 0.59
N PRO A 492 -10.99 -10.72 1.07
CA PRO A 492 -10.35 -9.64 0.32
C PRO A 492 -9.01 -9.96 -0.38
N LEU A 493 -8.76 -9.31 -1.52
CA LEU A 493 -7.47 -9.37 -2.24
C LEU A 493 -6.69 -8.05 -2.06
N MET A 494 -5.57 -8.10 -1.35
CA MET A 494 -4.72 -6.94 -1.06
C MET A 494 -3.61 -6.79 -2.08
N LEU A 495 -3.62 -5.70 -2.86
CA LEU A 495 -2.67 -5.47 -3.95
C LEU A 495 -1.47 -4.59 -3.56
N HIS A 496 -1.08 -4.57 -2.29
CA HIS A 496 0.12 -3.88 -1.80
C HIS A 496 1.04 -4.87 -1.07
N ASN A 497 2.32 -4.54 -0.95
CA ASN A 497 3.35 -5.44 -0.41
C ASN A 497 3.42 -6.84 -1.09
N HIS A 498 2.82 -6.98 -2.27
CA HIS A 498 2.83 -8.19 -3.08
C HIS A 498 4.06 -8.20 -4.00
N SER A 499 4.36 -9.36 -4.57
CA SER A 499 5.27 -9.48 -5.70
C SER A 499 4.47 -9.88 -6.95
N SER A 500 4.95 -9.50 -8.13
CA SER A 500 4.35 -9.98 -9.37
C SER A 500 5.39 -10.39 -10.40
N VAL A 501 5.07 -11.42 -11.18
CA VAL A 501 5.95 -11.98 -12.21
C VAL A 501 5.18 -12.02 -13.52
N PHE A 502 5.72 -11.34 -14.54
CA PHE A 502 5.12 -11.32 -15.86
C PHE A 502 5.66 -12.44 -16.75
N LEU A 503 4.77 -13.25 -17.30
CA LEU A 503 5.05 -14.36 -18.20
C LEU A 503 4.75 -13.89 -19.63
N SER A 504 5.76 -13.27 -20.26
CA SER A 504 5.61 -12.58 -21.54
C SER A 504 5.03 -13.45 -22.66
N ASN A 505 5.41 -14.73 -22.72
CA ASN A 505 4.97 -15.66 -23.76
C ASN A 505 3.47 -16.00 -23.65
N GLU A 506 2.92 -15.93 -22.44
CA GLU A 506 1.54 -16.29 -22.14
C GLU A 506 0.64 -15.04 -21.98
N LYS A 507 1.25 -13.84 -21.95
CA LYS A 507 0.58 -12.58 -21.60
C LYS A 507 -0.18 -12.71 -20.28
N GLU A 508 0.41 -13.45 -19.35
CA GLU A 508 -0.12 -13.75 -18.03
C GLU A 508 0.75 -13.04 -16.99
N LEU A 509 0.14 -12.44 -15.97
CA LEU A 509 0.84 -11.84 -14.86
C LEU A 509 0.42 -12.54 -13.57
N LEU A 510 1.39 -13.12 -12.87
CA LEU A 510 1.15 -13.83 -11.63
C LEU A 510 1.39 -12.90 -10.44
N LEU A 511 0.36 -12.69 -9.62
CA LEU A 511 0.43 -12.02 -8.33
C LEU A 511 0.74 -13.06 -7.26
N ILE A 512 1.75 -12.80 -6.42
CA ILE A 512 2.17 -13.70 -5.34
C ILE A 512 2.13 -12.91 -4.04
N GLY A 513 1.44 -13.48 -3.06
CA GLY A 513 1.24 -12.89 -1.73
C GLY A 513 0.63 -11.49 -1.80
N GLY A 514 1.02 -10.64 -0.86
CA GLY A 514 0.39 -9.34 -0.61
C GLY A 514 -0.50 -9.37 0.62
N GLY A 515 -0.76 -8.18 1.15
CA GLY A 515 -1.43 -8.02 2.44
C GLY A 515 -0.62 -7.21 3.43
N GLY A 516 -1.05 -7.29 4.68
CA GLY A 516 -0.71 -6.31 5.68
C GLY A 516 -1.22 -6.67 7.07
N ASN A 517 -0.84 -5.87 8.06
CA ASN A 517 -1.29 -6.04 9.44
C ASN A 517 -2.72 -5.51 9.67
N CYS A 518 -3.25 -4.71 8.74
CA CYS A 518 -4.56 -4.09 8.76
C CYS A 518 -4.83 -3.37 10.09
N PHE A 519 -3.87 -2.54 10.52
CA PHE A 519 -3.89 -1.87 11.82
C PHE A 519 -4.06 -2.89 12.98
N SER A 520 -4.94 -2.63 13.94
CA SER A 520 -5.27 -3.56 15.03
C SER A 520 -6.37 -4.56 14.67
N PHE A 521 -6.85 -4.59 13.42
CA PHE A 521 -7.98 -5.43 13.02
C PHE A 521 -7.59 -6.90 12.80
N GLY A 522 -6.31 -7.13 12.51
CA GLY A 522 -5.73 -8.45 12.33
C GLY A 522 -5.02 -8.57 10.98
N THR A 523 -3.91 -9.30 10.96
CA THR A 523 -3.13 -9.51 9.72
C THR A 523 -3.95 -10.24 8.67
N HIS A 524 -4.01 -9.66 7.48
CA HIS A 524 -4.55 -10.32 6.29
C HIS A 524 -3.44 -10.64 5.31
N LEU A 525 -3.35 -11.89 4.87
CA LEU A 525 -2.41 -12.37 3.87
C LEU A 525 -3.21 -12.96 2.72
N ASN A 526 -2.91 -12.54 1.49
CA ASN A 526 -3.57 -13.12 0.32
C ASN A 526 -3.37 -14.64 0.32
N PRO A 527 -4.45 -15.42 0.20
CA PRO A 527 -4.45 -16.85 0.49
C PRO A 527 -3.70 -17.67 -0.55
N GLU A 528 -3.75 -17.23 -1.80
CA GLU A 528 -3.14 -17.94 -2.92
C GLU A 528 -2.60 -16.97 -3.99
N PRO A 529 -1.66 -17.43 -4.83
CA PRO A 529 -1.27 -16.68 -6.02
C PRO A 529 -2.44 -16.50 -6.99
N VAL A 530 -2.48 -15.36 -7.68
CA VAL A 530 -3.56 -15.00 -8.61
C VAL A 530 -2.97 -14.72 -9.99
N SER A 531 -3.49 -15.39 -11.02
CA SER A 531 -3.15 -15.12 -12.42
C SER A 531 -4.05 -14.03 -13.00
N LEU A 532 -3.46 -13.04 -13.65
CA LEU A 532 -4.14 -12.03 -14.45
C LEU A 532 -3.91 -12.29 -15.94
N TYR A 533 -4.98 -12.33 -16.73
CA TYR A 533 -4.91 -12.58 -18.16
C TYR A 533 -4.96 -11.27 -18.95
N LEU A 534 -3.82 -10.87 -19.54
CA LEU A 534 -3.62 -9.53 -20.10
C LEU A 534 -3.82 -9.44 -21.62
N SER A 535 -4.22 -10.53 -22.28
CA SER A 535 -4.40 -10.59 -23.74
C SER A 535 -5.28 -9.46 -24.29
N ASN A 536 -6.35 -9.09 -23.57
CA ASN A 536 -7.31 -8.08 -24.01
C ASN A 536 -6.77 -6.64 -23.93
N ILE A 537 -5.81 -6.37 -23.06
CA ILE A 537 -5.26 -5.01 -22.85
C ILE A 537 -3.90 -4.83 -23.52
N LEU A 538 -3.20 -5.94 -23.79
CA LEU A 538 -1.90 -5.95 -24.46
C LEU A 538 -2.01 -6.11 -25.98
N ALA A 539 -3.18 -6.36 -26.55
CA ALA A 539 -3.36 -6.39 -28.00
C ALA A 539 -2.83 -5.09 -28.65
N SER A 540 -2.05 -5.22 -29.71
CA SER A 540 -1.64 -4.11 -30.57
C SER A 540 -2.87 -3.66 -31.36
N HIS A 541 -3.33 -2.44 -31.14
CA HIS A 541 -4.23 -1.76 -32.07
C HIS A 541 -3.41 -1.12 -33.19
#